data_AF-A0A959IK53-F1
#
_entry.id   AF-A0A959IK53-F1
#
_cell.length_a   1.000
_cell.length_b   1.000
_cell.length_c   1.000
_cell.angle_alpha   90.00
_cell.angle_beta   90.00
_cell.angle_gamma   90.00
#
_symmetry.space_group_name_H-M   'P 1'
#
loop_
_entity.id
_entity.type
_entity.pdbx_description
1 polymer ?
#
loop_
_entity_poly.entity_id
_entity_poly.type
_entity_poly.pdbx_seq_one_letter_code
_entity_poly.pdbx_strand_id
1 'polypeptide(L)'
;MCSTCGCNQPSDAVTITLIGEEGTAVAHDHHHHHGHGHHHHHSHTHDGHHHHHHDHDHGHTHGKTVVELEQDILQQNNLLAERNRGFLEAKDILALNLVSSPGSGKTSLLEVTLSRLRDEIACYVIEGDQQTNNDADRIAATGAPVVQINTGKGCHLDSEMVNKALKKLRP
;
A
#
# COMPACT_ATOMS: atom_id res chain seq x y z
N MET A 1 0.09 -6.20 15.74
CA MET A 1 1.07 -5.75 16.76
C MET A 1 2.28 -6.68 16.76
N CYS A 2 3.40 -6.25 16.17
CA CYS A 2 4.70 -6.90 16.36
C CYS A 2 5.66 -5.80 16.82
N SER A 3 5.86 -5.69 18.14
CA SER A 3 6.59 -4.59 18.79
C SER A 3 7.89 -5.07 19.47
N THR A 4 8.45 -6.20 19.03
CA THR A 4 9.53 -6.90 19.74
C THR A 4 10.92 -6.77 19.10
N CYS A 5 11.08 -6.00 18.02
CA CYS A 5 12.41 -5.76 17.45
C CYS A 5 12.69 -4.25 17.40
N GLY A 6 13.46 -3.77 18.37
CA GLY A 6 13.82 -2.36 18.59
C GLY A 6 14.79 -1.78 17.56
N CYS A 7 14.46 -1.87 16.28
CA CYS A 7 15.21 -1.22 15.21
C CYS A 7 14.41 -0.02 14.70
N ASN A 8 14.66 1.15 15.30
CA ASN A 8 14.14 2.43 14.81
C ASN A 8 15.24 3.07 13.93
N GLN A 9 15.25 2.71 12.65
CA GLN A 9 16.10 3.32 11.63
C GLN A 9 15.20 3.92 10.53
N PRO A 10 15.65 4.98 9.83
CA PRO A 10 14.83 5.72 8.87
C PRO A 10 14.47 4.93 7.58
N SER A 11 14.77 3.63 7.54
CA SER A 11 14.53 2.69 6.44
C SER A 11 13.15 2.00 6.49
N ASP A 12 12.19 2.53 7.26
CA ASP A 12 10.86 1.93 7.45
C ASP A 12 9.90 2.14 6.27
N ALA A 13 10.35 2.78 5.19
CA ALA A 13 9.53 3.07 4.02
C ALA A 13 9.35 1.84 3.13
N VAL A 14 8.12 1.62 2.66
CA VAL A 14 7.82 0.61 1.65
C VAL A 14 8.53 0.99 0.35
N THR A 15 9.36 0.09 -0.18
CA THR A 15 10.04 0.28 -1.48
C THR A 15 9.53 -0.73 -2.49
N ILE A 16 9.40 -0.29 -3.75
CA ILE A 16 8.89 -1.12 -4.84
C ILE A 16 9.85 -1.00 -6.03
N THR A 17 10.52 -2.11 -6.34
CA THR A 17 11.65 -2.14 -7.28
C THR A 17 11.41 -3.22 -8.33
N LEU A 18 11.58 -2.88 -9.60
CA LEU A 18 11.61 -3.88 -10.66
C LEU A 18 13.01 -4.50 -10.69
N ILE A 19 13.09 -5.81 -10.58
CA ILE A 19 14.36 -6.54 -10.52
C ILE A 19 14.92 -6.66 -11.93
N GLY A 20 16.20 -6.31 -12.10
CA GLY A 20 16.89 -6.38 -13.39
C GLY A 20 16.84 -5.12 -14.24
N GLU A 21 16.14 -4.05 -13.84
CA GLU A 21 16.26 -2.73 -14.46
C GLU A 21 17.14 -1.81 -13.60
N GLU A 22 18.39 -1.60 -14.01
CA GLU A 22 19.19 -0.50 -13.47
C GLU A 22 18.57 0.84 -13.90
N GLY A 23 17.93 1.52 -12.95
CA GLY A 23 17.92 2.97 -12.81
C GLY A 23 17.09 3.79 -13.82
N THR A 24 15.91 4.24 -13.39
CA THR A 24 15.48 5.63 -13.58
C THR A 24 14.50 6.03 -12.47
N ALA A 25 15.02 6.57 -11.38
CA ALA A 25 14.21 7.24 -10.38
C ALA A 25 13.75 8.59 -10.95
N VAL A 26 12.47 8.71 -11.29
CA VAL A 26 11.83 10.02 -11.50
C VAL A 26 11.09 10.38 -10.23
N ALA A 27 11.72 11.25 -9.42
CA ALA A 27 11.09 11.89 -8.28
C ALA A 27 10.12 12.97 -8.79
N HIS A 28 8.82 12.82 -8.50
CA HIS A 28 7.86 13.91 -8.67
C HIS A 28 7.79 14.70 -7.35
N ASP A 29 8.44 15.86 -7.34
CA ASP A 29 8.35 16.86 -6.30
C ASP A 29 7.09 17.71 -6.53
N HIS A 30 6.12 17.65 -5.61
CA HIS A 30 4.91 18.46 -5.65
C HIS A 30 4.94 19.49 -4.52
N HIS A 31 5.59 20.62 -4.79
CA HIS A 31 5.47 21.85 -4.01
C HIS A 31 4.08 22.47 -4.22
N HIS A 32 3.18 22.34 -3.23
CA HIS A 32 1.96 23.14 -3.17
C HIS A 32 2.18 24.35 -2.26
N HIS A 33 2.33 25.51 -2.91
CA HIS A 33 2.37 26.82 -2.28
C HIS A 33 0.94 27.37 -2.24
N HIS A 34 0.32 27.44 -1.07
CA HIS A 34 -0.92 28.20 -0.88
C HIS A 34 -0.64 29.39 0.04
N GLY A 35 -0.38 30.54 -0.61
CA GLY A 35 -0.52 31.83 0.03
C GLY A 35 -1.93 32.35 -0.22
N HIS A 36 -2.69 32.61 0.85
CA HIS A 36 -3.75 33.61 0.83
C HIS A 36 -3.87 34.21 2.23
N GLY A 37 -3.37 35.44 2.36
CA GLY A 37 -3.73 36.32 3.46
C GLY A 37 -5.03 37.03 3.11
N HIS A 38 -5.97 37.04 4.05
CA HIS A 38 -7.01 38.07 4.12
C HIS A 38 -7.30 38.39 5.59
N HIS A 39 -6.93 39.61 5.96
CA HIS A 39 -7.38 40.29 7.16
C HIS A 39 -8.80 40.80 6.94
N HIS A 40 -9.71 40.53 7.88
CA HIS A 40 -10.87 41.40 8.09
C HIS A 40 -11.13 41.57 9.58
N HIS A 41 -11.09 42.83 9.99
CA HIS A 41 -11.35 43.34 11.33
C HIS A 41 -12.79 43.85 11.33
N HIS A 42 -13.66 43.31 12.19
CA HIS A 42 -14.95 43.94 12.47
C HIS A 42 -15.24 43.90 13.97
N SER A 43 -15.28 45.10 14.55
CA SER A 43 -15.76 45.39 15.88
C SER A 43 -17.27 45.62 15.83
N HIS A 44 -18.04 44.86 16.61
CA HIS A 44 -19.42 45.22 16.94
C HIS A 44 -19.66 45.01 18.44
N THR A 45 -20.04 46.10 19.09
CA THR A 45 -20.60 46.18 20.44
C THR A 45 -22.11 46.15 20.34
N HIS A 46 -22.77 45.15 20.94
CA HIS A 46 -24.20 45.23 21.24
C HIS A 46 -24.49 44.60 22.61
N ASP A 47 -24.82 45.47 23.56
CA ASP A 47 -25.62 45.18 24.75
C ASP A 47 -26.98 44.61 24.35
N GLY A 48 -27.42 43.53 25.01
CA GLY A 48 -28.73 42.95 24.78
C GLY A 48 -28.90 41.56 25.36
N HIS A 49 -29.19 41.49 26.65
CA HIS A 49 -29.66 40.28 27.35
C HIS A 49 -30.92 39.71 26.71
N HIS A 50 -30.92 38.43 26.29
CA HIS A 50 -32.09 37.55 26.39
C HIS A 50 -31.65 36.08 26.49
N HIS A 51 -31.98 35.47 27.62
CA HIS A 51 -31.81 34.06 27.93
C HIS A 51 -32.93 33.24 27.29
N HIS A 52 -32.59 32.32 26.39
CA HIS A 52 -33.40 31.13 26.13
C HIS A 52 -32.48 29.91 26.10
N HIS A 53 -32.56 29.11 27.17
CA HIS A 53 -31.94 27.80 27.31
C HIS A 53 -32.67 26.83 26.38
N HIS A 54 -32.04 26.49 25.25
CA HIS A 54 -32.29 25.24 24.56
C HIS A 54 -31.07 24.36 24.82
N ASP A 55 -31.17 23.48 25.82
CA ASP A 55 -30.26 22.35 25.96
C ASP A 55 -30.57 21.34 24.87
N HIS A 56 -29.97 21.54 23.70
CA HIS A 56 -29.67 20.43 22.80
C HIS A 56 -28.22 20.04 23.05
N ASP A 57 -28.07 19.06 23.94
CA ASP A 57 -26.84 18.29 24.11
C ASP A 57 -26.54 17.56 22.80
N HIS A 58 -25.86 18.25 21.89
CA HIS A 58 -25.16 17.62 20.77
C HIS A 58 -23.82 17.14 21.29
N GLY A 59 -23.86 16.08 22.11
CA GLY A 59 -22.72 15.23 22.42
C GLY A 59 -22.26 14.53 21.14
N HIS A 60 -21.59 15.27 20.26
CA HIS A 60 -20.80 14.66 19.19
C HIS A 60 -19.54 14.06 19.84
N THR A 61 -19.69 12.86 20.38
CA THR A 61 -18.55 12.00 20.70
C THR A 61 -17.90 11.56 19.40
N HIS A 62 -17.08 12.43 18.81
CA HIS A 62 -16.18 12.07 17.71
C HIS A 62 -14.96 11.33 18.26
N GLY A 63 -15.20 10.20 18.92
CA GLY A 63 -14.18 9.26 19.34
C GLY A 63 -14.40 7.97 18.58
N LYS A 64 -13.84 7.86 17.38
CA LYS A 64 -13.93 6.63 16.61
C LYS A 64 -13.27 5.50 17.38
N THR A 65 -13.96 4.38 17.55
CA THR A 65 -13.40 3.23 18.27
C THR A 65 -12.30 2.56 17.45
N VAL A 66 -11.41 1.81 18.10
CA VAL A 66 -10.35 1.05 17.41
C VAL A 66 -10.96 0.10 16.37
N VAL A 67 -12.08 -0.55 16.72
CA VAL A 67 -12.79 -1.48 15.83
C VAL A 67 -13.34 -0.77 14.59
N GLU A 68 -13.96 0.40 14.76
CA GLU A 68 -14.45 1.20 13.63
C GLU A 68 -13.30 1.70 12.73
N LEU A 69 -12.14 2.03 13.30
CA LEU A 69 -10.98 2.41 12.51
C LEU A 69 -10.44 1.24 11.67
N GLU A 70 -10.29 0.07 12.28
CA GLU A 70 -9.85 -1.15 11.58
C GLU A 70 -10.80 -1.53 10.45
N GLN A 71 -12.12 -1.45 10.67
CA GLN A 71 -13.13 -1.72 9.66
C GLN A 71 -13.00 -0.79 8.45
N ASP A 72 -12.81 0.51 8.66
CA ASP A 72 -12.64 1.45 7.55
C ASP A 72 -11.35 1.19 6.76
N ILE A 73 -10.24 0.86 7.44
CA ILE A 73 -8.97 0.52 6.77
C ILE A 73 -9.15 -0.73 5.89
N LEU A 74 -9.80 -1.78 6.43
CA LEU A 74 -10.10 -2.99 5.69
C LEU A 74 -11.03 -2.71 4.50
N GLN A 75 -12.03 -1.85 4.67
CA GLN A 75 -12.96 -1.47 3.61
C GLN A 75 -12.24 -0.70 2.49
N GLN A 76 -11.39 0.26 2.83
CA GLN A 76 -10.57 0.97 1.86
C GLN A 76 -9.66 0.03 1.07
N ASN A 77 -9.02 -0.93 1.75
CA ASN A 77 -8.21 -1.94 1.10
C ASN A 77 -9.04 -2.82 0.14
N ASN A 78 -10.23 -3.25 0.55
CA ASN A 78 -11.11 -4.08 -0.29
C ASN A 78 -11.55 -3.35 -1.58
N LEU A 79 -11.92 -2.07 -1.47
CA LEU A 79 -12.27 -1.26 -2.65
C LEU A 79 -11.11 -1.17 -3.65
N LEU A 80 -9.87 -1.07 -3.16
CA LEU A 80 -8.70 -1.05 -4.03
C LEU A 80 -8.35 -2.44 -4.57
N ALA A 81 -8.58 -3.50 -3.79
CA ALA A 81 -8.43 -4.89 -4.24
C ALA A 81 -9.36 -5.20 -5.42
N GLU A 82 -10.62 -4.74 -5.35
CA GLU A 82 -11.60 -4.89 -6.44
C GLU A 82 -11.15 -4.17 -7.71
N ARG A 83 -10.56 -2.98 -7.59
CA ARG A 83 -9.98 -2.26 -8.74
C ARG A 83 -8.81 -3.03 -9.37
N ASN A 84 -7.92 -3.59 -8.55
CA ASN A 84 -6.82 -4.42 -9.04
C ASN A 84 -7.35 -5.66 -9.76
N ARG A 85 -8.36 -6.32 -9.19
CA ARG A 85 -9.02 -7.49 -9.79
C ARG A 85 -9.63 -7.15 -11.14
N GLY A 86 -10.41 -6.05 -11.23
CA GLY A 86 -10.99 -5.60 -12.49
C GLY A 86 -9.95 -5.28 -13.57
N PHE A 87 -8.80 -4.71 -13.19
CA PHE A 87 -7.67 -4.49 -14.11
C PHE A 87 -7.09 -5.80 -14.66
N LEU A 88 -6.87 -6.79 -13.78
CA LEU A 88 -6.31 -8.09 -14.16
C LEU A 88 -7.31 -8.89 -15.03
N GLU A 89 -8.59 -8.89 -14.65
CA GLU A 89 -9.66 -9.54 -15.41
C GLU A 89 -9.83 -8.91 -16.80
N ALA A 90 -9.80 -7.57 -16.91
CA ALA A 90 -9.87 -6.89 -18.20
C ALA A 90 -8.68 -7.19 -19.14
N LYS A 91 -7.58 -7.70 -18.58
CA LYS A 91 -6.38 -8.13 -19.30
C LYS A 91 -6.29 -9.65 -19.49
N ASP A 92 -7.30 -10.40 -19.06
CA ASP A 92 -7.30 -11.87 -19.09
C ASP A 92 -6.13 -12.50 -18.31
N ILE A 93 -5.76 -11.89 -17.18
CA ILE A 93 -4.66 -12.33 -16.31
C ILE A 93 -5.23 -13.10 -15.11
N LEU A 94 -4.84 -14.37 -14.98
CA LEU A 94 -5.05 -15.14 -13.75
C LEU A 94 -4.04 -14.71 -12.68
N ALA A 95 -4.53 -14.06 -11.62
CA ALA A 95 -3.70 -13.70 -10.47
C ALA A 95 -3.82 -14.72 -9.33
N LEU A 96 -2.68 -15.21 -8.85
CA LEU A 96 -2.58 -16.15 -7.74
C LEU A 96 -1.90 -15.47 -6.54
N ASN A 97 -2.54 -15.50 -5.38
CA ASN A 97 -1.95 -15.02 -4.13
C ASN A 97 -1.43 -16.22 -3.31
N LEU A 98 -0.12 -16.31 -3.13
CA LEU A 98 0.52 -17.39 -2.38
C LEU A 98 0.95 -16.89 -1.00
N VAL A 99 0.22 -17.32 0.03
CA VAL A 99 0.50 -17.00 1.44
C VAL A 99 0.89 -18.27 2.18
N SER A 100 2.00 -18.23 2.92
CA SER A 100 2.48 -19.37 3.69
C SER A 100 3.39 -18.93 4.84
N SER A 101 3.70 -19.84 5.76
CA SER A 101 4.70 -19.60 6.82
C SER A 101 6.10 -19.44 6.23
N PRO A 102 7.01 -18.69 6.90
CA PRO A 102 8.41 -18.62 6.50
C PRO A 102 9.05 -20.01 6.37
N GLY A 103 9.85 -20.23 5.32
CA GLY A 103 10.55 -21.49 5.09
C GLY A 103 9.71 -22.65 4.54
N SER A 104 8.42 -22.44 4.19
CA SER A 104 7.56 -23.50 3.66
C SER A 104 7.84 -23.93 2.21
N GLY A 105 8.88 -23.38 1.58
CA GLY A 105 9.27 -23.71 0.19
C GLY A 105 8.53 -22.95 -0.92
N LYS A 106 7.83 -21.85 -0.62
CA LYS A 106 7.13 -20.99 -1.60
C LYS A 106 8.01 -20.63 -2.80
N THR A 107 9.22 -20.15 -2.52
CA THR A 107 10.14 -19.65 -3.54
C THR A 107 10.67 -20.80 -4.41
N SER A 108 11.00 -21.95 -3.81
CA SER A 108 11.42 -23.13 -4.57
C SER A 108 10.30 -23.71 -5.45
N LEU A 109 9.06 -23.67 -4.98
CA LEU A 109 7.90 -24.04 -5.79
C LEU A 109 7.78 -23.11 -7.01
N LEU A 110 7.93 -21.79 -6.81
CA LEU A 110 7.87 -20.81 -7.90
C LEU A 110 9.02 -21.00 -8.90
N GLU A 111 10.26 -21.19 -8.45
CA GLU A 111 11.42 -21.42 -9.32
C GLU A 111 11.17 -22.55 -10.32
N VAL A 112 10.71 -23.71 -9.83
CA VAL A 112 10.44 -24.89 -10.66
C VAL A 112 9.22 -24.66 -11.56
N THR A 113 8.16 -24.05 -11.04
CA THR A 113 6.92 -23.80 -11.78
C THR A 113 7.14 -22.84 -12.93
N LEU A 114 7.78 -21.69 -12.67
CA LEU A 114 8.06 -20.66 -13.68
C LEU A 114 9.02 -21.17 -14.74
N SER A 115 10.05 -21.93 -14.36
CA SER A 115 10.98 -22.52 -15.33
C SER A 115 10.29 -23.50 -16.29
N ARG A 116 9.28 -24.24 -15.82
CA ARG A 116 8.51 -25.17 -16.65
C ARG A 116 7.51 -24.46 -17.55
N LEU A 117 6.91 -23.37 -17.07
CA LEU A 117 5.85 -22.64 -17.79
C LEU A 117 6.38 -21.54 -18.73
N ARG A 118 7.67 -21.20 -18.65
CA ARG A 118 8.27 -20.07 -19.36
C ARG A 118 7.93 -20.01 -20.85
N ASP A 119 7.93 -21.17 -21.52
CA ASP A 119 7.73 -21.26 -22.97
C ASP A 119 6.27 -21.55 -23.36
N GLU A 120 5.37 -21.66 -22.37
CA GLU A 120 3.94 -21.95 -22.55
C GLU A 120 3.04 -20.75 -22.25
N ILE A 121 3.32 -20.02 -21.16
CA ILE A 121 2.54 -18.87 -20.72
C ILE A 121 3.43 -17.75 -20.15
N ALA A 122 3.04 -16.50 -20.42
CA ALA A 122 3.70 -15.35 -19.81
C ALA A 122 3.41 -15.30 -18.30
N CYS A 123 4.46 -15.36 -17.49
CA CYS A 123 4.37 -15.28 -16.04
C CYS A 123 5.06 -14.01 -15.53
N TYR A 124 4.43 -13.35 -14.56
CA TYR A 124 4.94 -12.17 -13.88
C TYR A 124 4.85 -12.38 -12.37
N VAL A 125 5.81 -11.86 -11.60
CA VAL A 125 5.84 -12.06 -10.14
C VAL A 125 5.91 -10.73 -9.40
N ILE A 126 5.10 -10.65 -8.35
CA ILE A 126 5.23 -9.62 -7.31
C ILE A 126 5.69 -10.36 -6.06
N GLU A 127 6.90 -10.05 -5.60
CA GLU A 127 7.52 -10.61 -4.40
C GLU A 127 7.36 -9.61 -3.25
N GLY A 128 7.01 -10.10 -2.06
CA GLY A 128 6.90 -9.28 -0.86
C GLY A 128 7.76 -9.84 0.26
N ASP A 129 8.79 -9.09 0.65
CA ASP A 129 9.69 -9.39 1.76
C ASP A 129 9.75 -8.17 2.70
N GLN A 130 10.26 -8.32 3.91
CA GLN A 130 10.41 -7.18 4.82
C GLN A 130 11.58 -6.30 4.43
N GLN A 131 12.70 -6.89 3.99
CA GLN A 131 13.96 -6.16 3.85
C GLN A 131 14.86 -6.62 2.71
N THR A 132 14.81 -7.88 2.27
CA THR A 132 15.81 -8.43 1.34
C THR A 132 15.22 -8.69 -0.04
N ASN A 133 16.05 -8.66 -1.08
CA ASN A 133 15.65 -9.02 -2.44
C ASN A 133 15.99 -10.49 -2.79
N ASN A 134 16.38 -11.30 -1.81
CA ASN A 134 16.94 -12.64 -2.05
C ASN A 134 15.98 -13.56 -2.81
N ASP A 135 14.69 -13.54 -2.45
CA ASP A 135 13.67 -14.33 -3.13
C ASP A 135 13.34 -13.77 -4.52
N ALA A 136 13.33 -12.44 -4.66
CA ALA A 136 13.15 -11.75 -5.93
C ALA A 136 14.23 -12.12 -6.95
N ASP A 137 15.50 -12.05 -6.55
CA ASP A 137 16.65 -12.31 -7.43
C ASP A 137 16.66 -13.78 -7.89
N ARG A 138 16.34 -14.70 -6.97
CA ARG A 138 16.17 -16.12 -7.27
C ARG A 138 15.07 -16.39 -8.27
N ILE A 139 13.92 -15.74 -8.12
CA ILE A 139 12.80 -15.87 -9.06
C ILE A 139 13.15 -15.22 -10.41
N ALA A 140 13.81 -14.05 -10.41
CA ALA A 140 14.20 -13.36 -11.64
C ALA A 140 15.17 -14.21 -12.50
N ALA A 141 15.98 -15.07 -11.88
CA ALA A 141 16.86 -16.01 -12.58
C ALA A 141 16.09 -17.04 -13.44
N THR A 142 14.78 -17.24 -13.23
CA THR A 142 13.95 -18.08 -14.12
C THR A 142 13.59 -17.37 -15.44
N GLY A 143 13.87 -16.07 -15.56
CA GLY A 143 13.52 -15.21 -16.68
C GLY A 143 12.14 -14.55 -16.57
N ALA A 144 11.40 -14.77 -15.49
CA ALA A 144 10.13 -14.08 -15.26
C ALA A 144 10.41 -12.61 -14.81
N PRO A 145 9.65 -11.60 -15.29
CA PRO A 145 9.72 -10.26 -14.73
C PRO A 145 9.24 -10.25 -13.28
N VAL A 146 10.04 -9.66 -12.38
CA VAL A 146 9.78 -9.64 -10.94
C VAL A 146 9.79 -8.21 -10.41
N VAL A 147 8.73 -7.81 -9.71
CA VAL A 147 8.74 -6.62 -8.86
C VAL A 147 8.88 -7.04 -7.40
N GLN A 148 9.91 -6.54 -6.73
CA GLN A 148 10.12 -6.64 -5.29
C GLN A 148 9.36 -5.55 -4.56
N ILE A 149 8.69 -5.92 -3.47
CA ILE A 149 8.11 -5.01 -2.49
C ILE A 149 8.77 -5.29 -1.14
N ASN A 150 9.62 -4.37 -0.69
CA ASN A 150 10.12 -4.41 0.69
C ASN A 150 9.14 -3.66 1.59
N THR A 151 8.46 -4.38 2.48
CA THR A 151 7.37 -3.86 3.32
C THR A 151 7.86 -3.11 4.57
N GLY A 152 9.18 -3.11 4.82
CA GLY A 152 9.76 -2.55 6.05
C GLY A 152 9.27 -3.33 7.27
N LYS A 153 8.50 -2.68 8.14
CA LYS A 153 7.89 -3.31 9.33
C LYS A 153 6.56 -4.02 9.03
N GLY A 154 6.01 -3.87 7.83
CA GLY A 154 4.79 -4.56 7.41
C GLY A 154 5.01 -6.07 7.32
N CYS A 155 4.01 -6.86 7.72
CA CYS A 155 4.05 -8.33 7.62
C CYS A 155 3.13 -8.89 6.51
N HIS A 156 2.52 -8.01 5.71
CA HIS A 156 1.62 -8.36 4.63
C HIS A 156 1.76 -7.34 3.48
N LEU A 157 1.27 -7.74 2.31
CA LEU A 157 1.03 -6.84 1.19
C LEU A 157 -0.41 -6.34 1.23
N ASP A 158 -0.60 -5.04 1.02
CA ASP A 158 -1.92 -4.46 0.82
C ASP A 158 -2.20 -4.21 -0.67
N SER A 159 -3.45 -3.82 -0.96
CA SER A 159 -3.90 -3.60 -2.34
C SER A 159 -3.25 -2.39 -2.99
N GLU A 160 -2.77 -1.41 -2.23
CA GLU A 160 -2.09 -0.25 -2.77
C GLU A 160 -0.66 -0.61 -3.21
N MET A 161 0.04 -1.40 -2.40
CA MET A 161 1.34 -1.98 -2.73
C MET A 161 1.25 -2.79 -4.03
N VAL A 162 0.26 -3.69 -4.12
CA VAL A 162 0.02 -4.49 -5.34
C VAL A 162 -0.33 -3.59 -6.54
N ASN A 163 -1.17 -2.56 -6.36
CA ASN A 163 -1.51 -1.63 -7.44
C ASN A 163 -0.27 -0.92 -8.01
N LYS A 164 0.61 -0.43 -7.13
CA LYS A 164 1.87 0.23 -7.52
C LYS A 164 2.82 -0.74 -8.21
N ALA A 165 2.90 -1.98 -7.74
CA ALA A 165 3.69 -3.02 -8.38
C ALA A 165 3.18 -3.38 -9.79
N LEU A 166 1.86 -3.53 -9.97
CA LEU A 166 1.26 -3.78 -11.29
C LEU A 166 1.60 -2.67 -12.29
N LYS A 167 1.59 -1.39 -11.85
CA LYS A 167 1.98 -0.24 -12.70
C LYS A 167 3.44 -0.29 -13.15
N LYS A 168 4.34 -0.80 -12.30
CA LYS A 168 5.77 -0.99 -12.62
C LYS A 168 5.99 -2.20 -13.53
N LEU A 169 5.33 -3.31 -13.22
CA LEU A 169 5.46 -4.58 -13.91
C LEU A 169 4.89 -4.54 -15.33
N ARG A 170 3.85 -3.72 -15.56
CA ARG A 170 3.17 -3.53 -16.85
C ARG A 170 2.85 -4.86 -17.56
N PRO A 171 2.19 -5.80 -16.87
CA PRO A 171 1.82 -7.09 -17.46
C PRO A 171 0.75 -6.93 -18.55
#